data_AF-A0A8T4PIX1-F1
#
_entry.id   AF-A0A8T4PIX1-F1
#
_cell.length_a   1.000
_cell.length_b   1.000
_cell.length_c   1.000
_cell.angle_alpha   90.00
_cell.angle_beta   90.00
_cell.angle_gamma   90.00
#
_symmetry.space_group_name_H-M   'P 1'
#
loop_
_entity.id
_entity.type
_entity.pdbx_description
1 polymer ?
#
loop_
_entity_poly.entity_id
_entity_poly.type
_entity_poly.pdbx_seq_one_letter_code
_entity_poly.pdbx_strand_id
1 'polypeptide(L)' 'MSNDRVSIPSGMGGLVRYFDEYKSKIKFKPGHIVIFSIVVIVIMIFLYSYGNRLLGI' A
#
# COMPACT_ATOMS: atom_id res chain seq x y z
N MET A 1 -59.25 -2.32 5.95
CA MET A 1 -58.21 -3.26 5.48
C MET A 1 -57.12 -2.45 4.81
N SER A 2 -55.95 -2.46 5.44
CA SER A 2 -54.71 -1.82 5.02
C SER A 2 -54.25 -2.38 3.68
N ASN A 3 -53.90 -1.50 2.74
CA ASN A 3 -53.02 -1.87 1.64
C ASN A 3 -51.85 -0.90 1.68
N ASP A 4 -51.05 -1.07 2.71
CA ASP A 4 -49.76 -0.42 2.87
C ASP A 4 -48.93 -0.77 1.64
N ARG A 5 -48.91 0.17 0.69
CA ARG A 5 -47.94 0.17 -0.41
C ARG A 5 -46.61 0.48 0.23
N VAL A 6 -46.02 -0.53 0.87
CA VAL A 6 -44.62 -0.53 1.26
C VAL A 6 -43.84 -0.52 -0.04
N SER A 7 -43.67 0.68 -0.59
CA SER A 7 -42.65 0.99 -1.58
C SER A 7 -41.33 0.85 -0.85
N ILE A 8 -40.80 -0.37 -0.80
CA ILE A 8 -39.40 -0.57 -0.41
C ILE A 8 -38.58 0.14 -1.51
N PRO A 9 -37.89 1.25 -1.23
CA PRO A 9 -36.98 1.81 -2.21
C PRO A 9 -35.94 0.73 -2.50
N SER A 10 -35.98 0.26 -3.75
CA SER A 10 -35.08 -0.73 -4.31
C SER A 10 -33.64 -0.42 -3.91
N GLY A 11 -33.07 -1.26 -3.07
CA GLY A 11 -31.63 -1.46 -2.99
C GLY A 11 -30.81 -0.21 -2.65
N MET A 12 -31.20 0.54 -1.61
CA MET A 12 -30.27 1.47 -0.91
C MET A 12 -29.20 0.68 -0.12
N GLY A 13 -28.59 -0.31 -0.76
CA GLY A 13 -27.61 -1.24 -0.22
C GLY A 13 -26.81 -1.95 -1.32
N GLY A 14 -27.00 -1.57 -2.60
CA GLY A 14 -26.33 -2.22 -3.72
C GLY A 14 -25.07 -1.53 -4.22
N LEU A 15 -24.82 -0.27 -3.82
CA LEU A 15 -23.72 0.54 -4.36
C LEU A 15 -23.24 1.62 -3.37
N VAL A 16 -23.09 1.33 -2.07
CA VAL A 16 -22.06 2.09 -1.33
C VAL A 16 -20.74 1.57 -1.85
N ARG A 17 -20.37 2.16 -2.99
CA ARG A 17 -19.09 1.99 -3.59
C ARG A 17 -18.11 2.68 -2.65
N TYR A 18 -17.57 1.95 -1.67
CA TYR A 18 -16.28 2.24 -1.03
C TYR A 18 -15.14 2.11 -2.08
N PHE A 19 -15.37 2.63 -3.29
CA PHE A 19 -14.43 2.66 -4.42
C PHE A 19 -13.64 3.95 -4.40
N ASP A 20 -13.80 4.77 -3.37
CA ASP A 20 -12.64 5.44 -2.78
C ASP A 20 -11.77 4.38 -2.10
N GLU A 21 -11.26 3.47 -2.94
CA GLU A 21 -9.89 3.04 -2.85
C GLU A 21 -9.12 4.27 -2.42
N TYR A 22 -8.60 4.28 -1.19
CA TYR A 22 -7.67 5.31 -0.76
C TYR A 22 -6.56 5.33 -1.81
N LYS A 23 -6.68 6.22 -2.79
CA LYS A 23 -5.66 6.46 -3.81
C LYS A 23 -4.56 7.08 -3.00
N SER A 24 -3.70 6.24 -2.42
CA SER A 24 -2.56 6.68 -1.64
C SER A 24 -1.93 7.81 -2.43
N LYS A 25 -1.89 9.01 -1.87
CA LYS A 25 -1.36 10.20 -2.55
C LYS A 25 0.08 9.96 -3.01
N ILE A 26 0.74 8.98 -2.40
CA ILE A 26 2.08 8.51 -2.72
C ILE A 26 1.98 7.04 -3.10
N LYS A 27 2.00 6.75 -4.40
CA LYS A 27 2.17 5.39 -4.94
C LYS A 27 3.63 5.23 -5.36
N PHE A 28 4.38 4.39 -4.67
CA PHE A 28 5.70 4.01 -5.13
C PHE A 28 5.56 3.11 -6.36
N LYS A 29 6.10 3.55 -7.50
CA LYS A 29 6.19 2.70 -8.68
C LYS A 29 7.10 1.51 -8.36
N PRO A 30 6.85 0.32 -8.90
CA PRO A 30 7.67 -0.87 -8.65
C PRO A 30 9.16 -0.64 -8.95
N GLY A 31 9.50 0.25 -9.90
CA GLY A 31 10.89 0.64 -10.16
C GLY A 31 11.60 1.29 -8.96
N HIS A 32 10.91 2.03 -8.09
CA HIS A 32 11.53 2.62 -6.88
C HIS A 32 11.92 1.54 -5.88
N ILE A 33 11.13 0.48 -5.77
CA ILE A 33 11.39 -0.65 -4.87
C ILE A 33 12.65 -1.40 -5.32
N VAL A 34 12.81 -1.60 -6.63
CA VAL A 34 14.01 -2.24 -7.21
C VAL A 34 15.26 -1.41 -6.93
N ILE A 35 15.20 -0.09 -7.14
CA ILE A 35 16.32 0.81 -6.87
C ILE A 35 16.69 0.78 -5.38
N PHE A 36 15.70 0.84 -4.48
CA PHE A 36 15.96 0.81 -3.04
C PHE A 36 16.58 -0.52 -2.60
N SER A 37 16.14 -1.63 -3.17
CA SER A 37 16.73 -2.95 -2.93
C SER A 37 18.21 -3.00 -3.33
N ILE A 38 18.57 -2.46 -4.51
CA ILE A 38 19.96 -2.39 -4.95
C ILE A 38 20.80 -1.53 -4.00
N VAL A 39 20.28 -0.39 -3.57
CA VAL A 39 20.97 0.51 -2.62
C VAL A 39 21.26 -0.22 -1.30
N VAL A 40 20.30 -0.96 -0.76
CA VAL A 40 20.49 -1.75 0.46
C VAL A 40 21.58 -2.81 0.28
N ILE A 41 21.62 -3.50 -0.87
CA ILE A 41 22.66 -4.49 -1.18
C ILE A 41 24.04 -3.83 -1.23
N VAL A 42 24.17 -2.67 -1.86
CA VAL A 42 25.44 -1.93 -1.94
C VAL A 42 25.92 -1.52 -0.54
N ILE A 43 25.03 -1.00 0.30
CA ILE A 43 25.34 -0.65 1.69
C ILE A 43 25.78 -1.90 2.47
N MET A 44 25.10 -3.03 2.29
CA MET A 44 25.43 -4.29 2.96
C MET A 44 26.82 -4.79 2.55
N ILE A 45 27.17 -4.72 1.26
CA ILE A 45 28.51 -5.10 0.77
C ILE A 45 29.58 -4.16 1.32
N PHE A 46 29.32 -2.86 1.31
CA PHE A 46 30.23 -1.86 1.88
C PHE A 46 30.46 -2.12 3.37
N LEU A 47 29.40 -2.37 4.12
CA LEU A 47 29.49 -2.71 5.53
C LEU A 47 30.14 -4.08 5.76
N TYR A 48 29.95 -5.07 4.89
CA TYR A 48 30.63 -6.35 5.05
C TYR A 48 32.14 -6.23 4.79
N SER A 49 32.53 -5.47 3.76
CA SER A 49 33.93 -5.30 3.37
C SER A 49 34.70 -4.37 4.31
N TYR A 50 34.06 -3.31 4.80
CA TYR A 50 34.70 -2.27 5.62
C TYR A 50 34.22 -2.27 7.07
N GLY A 51 33.15 -2.99 7.41
CA GLY A 51 32.53 -2.97 8.72
C GLY A 51 33.43 -3.50 9.82
N ASN A 52 34.22 -4.56 9.58
CA ASN A 52 35.18 -5.01 10.60
C ASN A 52 36.21 -3.90 10.93
N ARG A 53 36.58 -3.11 9.92
CA ARG A 53 37.55 -2.01 10.06
C ARG A 53 36.92 -0.70 10.55
N LEU A 54 35.63 -0.48 10.29
CA LEU A 54 34.87 0.73 10.63
C LEU A 54 34.17 0.61 12.00
N LEU A 55 33.66 -0.57 12.34
CA LEU A 55 33.03 -0.89 13.62
C LEU A 55 34.06 -1.29 14.70
N GLY A 56 35.32 -1.49 14.34
CA GLY A 56 36.42 -1.67 15.29
C GLY A 56 36.35 -2.96 16.10
N ILE A 57 35.75 -4.01 15.53
CA ILE A 57 35.60 -5.35 16.12
C ILE A 57 36.41 -6.35 15.30
#